data_AF-A0AAC9BF12-F1
#
_entry.id   AF-A0AAC9BF12-F1
#
_cell.length_a   1.000
_cell.length_b   1.000
_cell.length_c   1.000
_cell.angle_alpha   90.00
_cell.angle_beta   90.00
_cell.angle_gamma   90.00
#
_symmetry.space_group_name_H-M   'P 1'
#
loop_
_entity.id
_entity.type
_entity.pdbx_description
1 polymer ?
#
loop_
_entity_poly.entity_id
_entity_poly.type
_entity_poly.pdbx_seq_one_letter_code
_entity_poly.pdbx_strand_id
1 'polypeptide(L)'
;MVLAGSITLEYPPRRLAGEAYRIRQTFTEGHAYALETSGWWGLYADRPGGAQLRVLVPAGPTYRWSLLTTLRRWLAHLGVRQQTRRGRA
;
A
#
# COMPACT_ATOMS: atom_id res chain seq x y z
N MET A 1 22.99 -14.82 -22.96
CA MET A 1 23.37 -13.39 -22.87
C MET A 1 22.22 -12.68 -22.17
N VAL A 2 22.35 -12.41 -20.87
CA VAL A 2 21.27 -11.79 -20.08
C VAL A 2 21.27 -10.30 -20.43
N LEU A 3 20.17 -9.81 -21.02
CA LEU A 3 20.02 -8.41 -21.37
C LEU A 3 19.90 -7.59 -20.08
N ALA A 4 21.02 -7.04 -19.62
CA ALA A 4 21.04 -6.08 -18.51
C ALA A 4 20.11 -4.91 -18.84
N GLY A 5 18.88 -4.92 -18.31
CA GLY A 5 17.88 -3.88 -18.47
C GLY A 5 17.88 -2.94 -17.27
N SER A 6 17.58 -1.67 -17.50
CA SER A 6 17.40 -0.68 -16.44
C SER A 6 15.99 -0.09 -16.45
N ILE A 7 15.44 0.16 -15.27
CA ILE A 7 14.14 0.80 -15.05
C ILE A 7 14.37 2.06 -14.24
N THR A 8 13.83 3.19 -14.69
CA THR A 8 13.81 4.41 -13.89
C THR A 8 12.42 4.62 -13.30
N LEU A 9 12.34 4.77 -11.97
CA LEU A 9 11.13 5.21 -11.29
C LEU A 9 11.23 6.70 -10.97
N GLU A 10 10.17 7.43 -11.28
CA GLU A 10 9.95 8.79 -10.82
C GLU A 10 9.00 8.78 -9.63
N TYR A 11 9.47 9.34 -8.52
CA TYR A 11 8.72 9.45 -7.27
C TYR A 11 7.44 10.29 -7.47
N PRO A 12 6.37 10.00 -6.71
CA PRO A 12 5.18 10.85 -6.72
C PRO A 12 5.60 12.30 -6.41
N PRO A 13 5.03 13.30 -7.10
CA PRO A 13 5.37 14.69 -6.86
C PRO A 13 5.09 15.02 -5.39
N ARG A 14 6.14 15.44 -4.70
CA ARG A 14 6.06 15.88 -3.32
C ARG A 14 6.40 17.37 -3.31
N ARG A 15 5.77 18.12 -2.41
CA ARG A 15 6.10 19.52 -2.18
C ARG A 15 7.04 19.61 -0.99
N LEU A 16 8.18 20.26 -1.15
CA LEU A 16 9.10 20.61 -0.08
C LEU A 16 9.31 22.12 -0.15
N ALA A 17 9.05 22.83 0.94
CA ALA A 17 9.16 24.29 1.03
C ALA A 17 8.39 25.08 -0.06
N GLY A 18 7.26 24.54 -0.55
CA GLY A 18 6.44 25.17 -1.59
C GLY A 18 6.82 24.78 -3.02
N GLU A 19 7.99 24.16 -3.22
CA GLU A 19 8.47 23.73 -4.54
C GLU A 19 8.12 22.26 -4.79
N ALA A 20 7.68 21.95 -6.01
CA ALA A 20 7.43 20.57 -6.43
C ALA A 20 8.74 19.93 -6.84
N TYR A 21 9.19 18.91 -6.11
CA TYR A 21 10.40 18.18 -6.44
C TYR A 21 10.08 16.85 -7.11
N ARG A 22 10.85 16.53 -8.15
CA ARG A 22 10.80 15.24 -8.85
C ARG A 22 12.09 14.50 -8.60
N ILE A 23 11.99 13.35 -7.94
CA ILE A 23 13.12 12.44 -7.74
C ILE A 23 13.00 11.33 -8.76
N ARG A 24 14.10 11.03 -9.45
CA ARG A 24 14.21 9.88 -10.34
C ARG A 24 15.28 8.95 -9.82
N GLN A 25 14.98 7.66 -9.80
CA GLN A 25 15.92 6.63 -9.39
C GLN A 25 15.94 5.52 -10.41
N THR A 26 17.15 5.16 -10.85
CA THR A 26 17.36 4.10 -11.82
C THR A 26 17.78 2.82 -11.10
N PHE A 27 17.15 1.72 -11.48
CA PHE A 27 17.34 0.39 -10.94
C PHE A 27 17.83 -0.52 -12.05
N THR A 28 18.83 -1.34 -11.71
CA THR A 28 19.38 -2.36 -12.59
C THR A 28 18.82 -3.73 -12.23
N GLU A 29 18.92 -4.66 -13.16
CA GLU A 29 18.46 -6.04 -12.99
C GLU A 29 19.05 -6.71 -11.72
N GLY A 30 18.31 -7.66 -11.15
CA GLY A 30 18.76 -8.49 -10.02
C GLY A 30 18.64 -7.85 -8.64
N HIS A 31 18.13 -6.62 -8.54
CA HIS A 31 18.02 -5.90 -7.28
C HIS A 31 16.55 -5.70 -6.86
N ALA A 32 16.30 -5.82 -5.56
CA ALA A 32 15.01 -5.53 -4.96
C ALA A 32 15.11 -4.24 -4.13
N TYR A 33 14.14 -3.34 -4.32
CA TYR A 33 14.08 -2.06 -3.62
C TYR A 33 12.73 -1.90 -2.94
N ALA A 34 12.73 -1.45 -1.69
CA ALA A 34 11.52 -1.07 -0.99
C ALA A 34 11.02 0.28 -1.49
N LEU A 35 9.75 0.34 -1.87
CA LEU A 35 9.08 1.60 -2.19
C LEU A 35 8.53 2.21 -0.90
N GLU A 36 9.28 3.15 -0.33
CA GLU A 36 8.98 3.81 0.94
C GLU A 36 7.76 4.75 0.89
N THR A 37 7.06 4.83 -0.25
CA THR A 37 5.91 5.73 -0.41
C THR A 37 4.84 5.17 -1.31
N SER A 38 3.59 5.37 -0.91
CA SER A 38 2.42 5.12 -1.74
C SER A 38 2.19 6.28 -2.71
N GLY A 39 1.63 5.99 -3.87
CA GLY A 39 1.23 7.01 -4.84
C GLY A 39 1.29 6.49 -6.27
N TRP A 40 1.05 7.41 -7.22
CA TRP A 40 1.28 7.16 -8.63
C TRP A 40 2.74 7.45 -8.96
N TRP A 41 3.39 6.46 -9.55
CA TRP A 41 4.81 6.50 -9.92
C TRP A 41 4.94 6.57 -11.44
N GLY A 42 5.88 7.37 -11.92
CA GLY A 42 6.31 7.32 -13.32
C GLY A 42 7.27 6.14 -13.50
N LEU A 43 7.06 5.32 -14.54
CA LEU A 43 7.92 4.18 -14.83
C LEU A 43 8.45 4.27 -16.27
N TYR A 44 9.76 4.22 -16.41
CA TYR A 44 10.46 4.36 -17.68
C TYR A 44 11.44 3.20 -17.87
N ALA A 45 11.38 2.53 -19.02
CA ALA A 45 12.36 1.52 -19.42
C ALA A 45 13.37 2.15 -20.38
N ASP A 46 14.65 1.83 -20.19
CA ASP A 46 15.78 2.32 -21.01
C ASP A 46 15.70 1.79 -22.46
N ARG A 47 15.33 0.52 -22.65
CA ARG A 47 15.43 -0.13 -23.96
C ARG A 47 14.10 -0.30 -24.70
N PRO A 48 14.10 -0.16 -26.04
CA PRO A 48 13.02 -0.65 -26.88
C PRO A 48 12.98 -2.18 -26.79
N GLY A 49 11.89 -2.71 -26.24
CA GLY A 49 11.77 -4.10 -25.79
C GLY A 49 11.30 -4.21 -24.33
N GLY A 50 11.39 -3.11 -23.58
CA GLY A 50 10.87 -3.00 -22.22
C GLY A 50 11.78 -3.65 -21.18
N ALA A 51 11.35 -3.58 -19.93
CA ALA A 51 12.00 -4.21 -18.80
C ALA A 51 10.94 -4.88 -17.91
N GLN A 52 11.29 -6.02 -17.31
CA GLN A 52 10.38 -6.74 -16.44
C GLN A 52 10.50 -6.21 -15.01
N LEU A 53 9.37 -5.78 -14.43
CA LEU A 53 9.29 -5.37 -13.03
C LEU A 53 8.39 -6.33 -12.27
N ARG A 54 8.88 -6.84 -11.13
CA ARG A 54 8.06 -7.56 -10.17
C ARG A 54 7.75 -6.66 -8.98
N VAL A 55 6.48 -6.36 -8.78
CA VAL A 55 6.01 -5.62 -7.60
C VAL A 55 5.54 -6.61 -6.56
N LEU A 56 6.11 -6.53 -5.36
CA LEU A 56 5.66 -7.27 -4.20
C LEU A 56 5.02 -6.28 -3.22
N VAL A 57 3.73 -6.46 -2.92
CA VAL A 57 3.06 -5.69 -1.87
C VAL A 57 3.17 -6.50 -0.58
N PRO A 58 3.85 -6.01 0.45
CA PRO A 58 3.88 -6.70 1.73
C PRO A 58 2.45 -6.82 2.27
N ALA A 59 2.07 -8.03 2.68
CA ALA A 59 0.77 -8.28 3.30
C ALA A 59 0.70 -7.47 4.60
N GLY A 60 0.04 -6.31 4.57
CA GLY A 60 -0.15 -5.47 5.75
C GLY A 60 -0.93 -6.21 6.84
N PRO A 61 -0.69 -5.90 8.12
CA PRO A 61 -1.38 -6.57 9.21
C PRO A 61 -2.90 -6.33 9.07
N THR A 62 -3.67 -7.42 9.16
CA THR A 62 -5.14 -7.52 9.12
C THR A 62 -5.84 -6.83 10.31
N TYR A 63 -5.28 -5.73 10.81
CA TYR A 63 -5.73 -5.01 12.00
C TYR A 63 -7.14 -4.42 11.86
N ARG A 64 -7.58 -4.12 10.64
CA ARG A 64 -8.95 -3.61 10.39
C ARG A 64 -10.04 -4.65 10.71
N TRP A 65 -9.76 -5.94 10.54
CA TRP A 65 -10.75 -6.99 10.78
C TRP A 65 -10.92 -7.32 12.26
N SER A 66 -9.85 -7.25 13.06
CA SER A 66 -9.93 -7.47 14.51
C SER A 66 -10.74 -6.36 15.22
N LEU A 67 -10.60 -5.11 14.78
CA LEU A 67 -11.40 -3.99 15.31
C LEU A 67 -12.89 -4.13 15.00
N LEU A 68 -13.24 -4.50 13.76
CA LEU A 68 -14.64 -4.68 13.34
C LEU A 68 -15.32 -5.84 14.07
N THR A 69 -14.60 -6.95 14.30
CA THR A 69 -15.14 -8.09 15.06
C THR A 69 -15.33 -7.76 16.53
N THR A 70 -14.41 -6.97 17.12
CA THR A 70 -14.53 -6.50 18.51
C THR A 70 -15.72 -5.56 18.67
N LEU A 71 -15.89 -4.61 17.75
CA LEU A 71 -17.03 -3.69 17.75
C LEU A 71 -18.35 -4.43 17.58
N ARG A 72 -18.40 -5.42 16.68
CA ARG A 72 -19.60 -6.26 16.48
C ARG A 72 -19.97 -7.06 17.73
N ARG A 73 -18.99 -7.62 18.44
CA ARG A 73 -19.22 -8.31 19.71
C ARG A 73 -19.77 -7.35 20.77
N TRP A 74 -19.19 -6.16 20.89
CA TRP A 74 -19.68 -5.12 21.80
C TRP A 74 -21.14 -4.72 21.52
N LEU A 75 -21.50 -4.52 20.26
CA LEU A 75 -22.87 -4.20 19.85
C LEU A 75 -23.85 -5.35 20.15
N ALA A 76 -23.43 -6.59 19.94
CA ALA A 76 -24.24 -7.76 20.30
C ALA A 76 -24.51 -7.83 21.82
N HIS A 77 -23.52 -7.53 22.66
CA HIS A 77 -23.70 -7.49 24.11
C HIS A 77 -24.64 -6.37 24.56
N LEU A 78 -24.66 -5.22 23.87
CA LEU A 78 -25.59 -4.13 24.16
C LEU A 78 -27.03 -4.49 23.76
N GLY A 79 -27.23 -5.14 22.61
CA GLY A 79 -28.55 -5.62 22.18
C GLY A 79 -29.17 -6.64 23.13
N VAL A 80 -28.38 -7.61 23.62
CA VAL A 80 -28.83 -8.62 24.59
C VAL A 80 -29.29 -8.01 25.92
N ARG A 81 -28.62 -6.94 26.39
CA ARG A 81 -29.02 -6.23 27.62
C ARG A 81 -30.32 -5.43 27.47
N GLN A 82 -30.65 -4.95 26.28
CA GLN A 82 -31.91 -4.24 26.05
C GLN A 82 -33.11 -5.18 25.92
N GLN A 83 -32.90 -6.38 25.39
CA GLN A 83 -33.97 -7.37 25.22
C GLN A 83 -34.42 -8.00 26.55
N THR A 84 -33.51 -8.13 27.52
CA THR A 84 -33.84 -8.58 28.89
C THR A 84 -34.60 -7.53 29.72
N ARG A 85 -34.55 -6.24 29.35
CA ARG A 85 -35.36 -5.19 30.00
C ARG A 85 -36.79 -5.06 29.45
N ARG A 86 -37.06 -5.54 28.23
CA ARG A 86 -38.40 -5.51 27.61
C ARG A 86 -39.26 -6.74 27.91
N GLY A 87 -38.72 -7.77 28.57
CA GLY A 87 -39.46 -8.99 28.97
C GLY A 87 -39.98 -9.00 30.40
N ARG A 88 -39.89 -7.88 31.13
CA ARG A 88 -40.52 -7.69 32.46
C ARG A 88 -41.34 -6.40 32.43
N ALA A 89 -42.48 -6.46 31.77
CA ALA A 89 -43.63 -5.59 31.98
C ALA A 89 -44.88 -6.41 31.65
#